data_AF-A0A1S3QEM8-F1
#
_entry.id   AF-A0A1S3QEM8-F1
#
_cell.length_a   1.000
_cell.length_b   1.000
_cell.length_c   1.000
_cell.angle_alpha   90.00
_cell.angle_beta   90.00
_cell.angle_gamma   90.00
#
_symmetry.space_group_name_H-M   'P 1'
#
loop_
_entity.id
_entity.type
_entity.pdbx_description
1 polymer ?
#
loop_
_entity_poly.entity_id
_entity_poly.type
_entity_poly.pdbx_seq_one_letter_code
_entity_poly.pdbx_strand_id
1 'polypeptide(L)'
;YEVLLLKPSGTSGFMPNAYVFPGGMVDPSDFSSQWLDLFKSFRSSLNFGLGFVKQPPETRPPIFSTDRKKLGSPVPGDVALRICAVRETFEESGVLLVVTKEEESILLNNNIENNRYSQSELTRITDLCDKSELAKWRMLVNENPCNFIRMCRELECLPNIWALHEWGNWLTPTGVYGKQRRYDTAFYICCLQETPPHTLQDQKEIVHFKVIP
;
A
#
# COMPACT_ATOMS: atom_id res chain seq x y z
N TYR A 1 4.14 15.39 -14.37
CA TYR A 1 4.64 14.60 -13.21
C TYR A 1 4.65 13.17 -13.67
N GLU A 2 5.62 12.39 -13.23
CA GLU A 2 5.80 11.04 -13.73
C GLU A 2 4.92 10.04 -12.97
N VAL A 3 4.20 9.17 -13.70
CA VAL A 3 3.29 8.17 -13.11
C VAL A 3 3.80 6.76 -13.39
N LEU A 4 3.93 5.95 -12.34
CA LEU A 4 4.27 4.53 -12.46
C LEU A 4 3.04 3.72 -12.91
N LEU A 5 3.11 3.16 -14.12
CA LEU A 5 2.13 2.22 -14.65
C LEU A 5 2.78 0.88 -14.97
N LEU A 6 2.02 -0.18 -14.74
CA LEU A 6 2.40 -1.57 -14.98
C LEU A 6 1.49 -2.15 -16.07
N LYS A 7 2.05 -2.99 -16.93
CA LYS A 7 1.28 -3.71 -17.94
C LYS A 7 1.25 -5.19 -17.60
N PRO A 8 0.08 -5.77 -17.26
CA PRO A 8 0.00 -7.18 -16.94
C PRO A 8 0.32 -8.09 -18.13
N SER A 9 0.73 -9.33 -17.88
CA SER A 9 0.88 -10.34 -18.92
C SER A 9 -0.46 -10.66 -19.56
N GLY A 10 -0.44 -11.03 -20.84
CA GLY A 10 -1.66 -11.27 -21.64
C GLY A 10 -2.55 -12.41 -21.12
N THR A 11 -2.08 -13.17 -20.14
CA THR A 11 -2.80 -14.27 -19.45
C THR A 11 -3.50 -13.84 -18.17
N SER A 12 -3.38 -12.58 -17.74
CA SER A 12 -4.09 -12.07 -16.57
C SER A 12 -5.60 -12.07 -16.78
N GLY A 13 -6.35 -12.58 -15.79
CA GLY A 13 -7.81 -12.60 -15.80
C GLY A 13 -8.47 -11.22 -15.63
N PHE A 14 -7.68 -10.18 -15.35
CA PHE A 14 -8.15 -8.82 -15.14
C PHE A 14 -7.40 -7.84 -16.07
N MET A 15 -8.14 -7.22 -17.01
CA MET A 15 -7.66 -6.22 -17.96
C MET A 15 -6.33 -6.56 -18.67
N PRO A 16 -6.25 -7.69 -19.41
CA PRO A 16 -5.03 -8.06 -20.12
C PRO A 16 -4.61 -6.97 -21.12
N ASN A 17 -3.31 -6.67 -21.19
CA ASN A 17 -2.68 -5.65 -22.05
C ASN A 17 -3.02 -4.18 -21.77
N ALA A 18 -3.80 -3.86 -20.73
CA ALA A 18 -3.99 -2.48 -20.28
C ALA A 18 -2.82 -2.01 -19.40
N TYR A 19 -2.56 -0.71 -19.38
CA TYR A 19 -1.74 -0.12 -18.33
C TYR A 19 -2.61 0.08 -17.08
N VAL A 20 -2.16 -0.44 -15.95
CA VAL A 20 -2.82 -0.34 -14.65
C VAL A 20 -1.84 0.20 -13.62
N PHE A 21 -2.37 0.74 -12.53
CA PHE A 21 -1.58 1.06 -11.35
C PHE A 21 -1.23 -0.23 -10.59
N PRO A 22 -0.10 -0.28 -9.86
CA PRO A 22 0.16 -1.35 -8.92
C PRO A 22 -0.99 -1.52 -7.93
N GLY A 23 -1.42 -2.76 -7.72
CA GLY A 23 -2.43 -3.08 -6.74
C GLY A 23 -3.19 -4.35 -7.06
N GLY A 24 -3.77 -4.93 -6.02
CA GLY A 24 -4.52 -6.17 -6.16
C GLY A 24 -5.53 -6.38 -5.04
N MET A 25 -5.73 -7.64 -4.69
CA MET A 25 -6.75 -8.02 -3.72
C MET A 25 -6.19 -7.92 -2.31
N VAL A 26 -7.03 -7.47 -1.38
CA VAL A 26 -6.71 -7.62 0.04
C VAL A 26 -6.55 -9.10 0.39
N ASP A 27 -5.53 -9.40 1.19
CA ASP A 27 -5.30 -10.72 1.79
C ASP A 27 -5.68 -10.68 3.29
N PRO A 28 -6.13 -11.80 3.90
CA PRO A 28 -6.32 -11.86 5.34
C PRO A 28 -5.10 -11.40 6.17
N SER A 29 -3.88 -11.54 5.65
CA SER A 29 -2.67 -11.03 6.29
C SER A 29 -2.68 -9.52 6.48
N ASP A 30 -3.29 -8.76 5.57
CA ASP A 30 -3.38 -7.29 5.66
C ASP A 30 -4.20 -6.83 6.87
N PHE A 31 -5.08 -7.71 7.37
CA PHE A 31 -5.89 -7.51 8.57
C PHE A 31 -5.33 -8.24 9.80
N SER A 32 -4.13 -8.82 9.73
CA SER A 32 -3.57 -9.61 10.83
C SER A 32 -3.36 -8.78 12.10
N SER A 33 -3.63 -9.38 13.26
CA SER A 33 -3.29 -8.77 14.55
C SER A 33 -1.79 -8.59 14.75
N GLN A 34 -0.93 -9.28 13.99
CA GLN A 34 0.52 -9.10 14.05
C GLN A 34 0.96 -7.68 13.68
N TRP A 35 0.15 -6.95 12.90
CA TRP A 35 0.41 -5.54 12.62
C TRP A 35 0.31 -4.67 13.88
N LEU A 36 -0.47 -5.08 14.88
CA LEU A 36 -0.56 -4.35 16.15
C LEU A 36 0.77 -4.35 16.91
N ASP A 37 1.58 -5.39 16.76
CA ASP A 37 2.88 -5.51 17.39
C ASP A 37 3.96 -4.73 16.63
N LEU A 38 3.93 -4.78 15.30
CA LEU A 38 4.84 -3.98 14.46
C LEU A 38 4.59 -2.48 14.65
N PHE A 39 3.34 -2.05 14.55
CA PHE A 39 2.94 -0.66 14.73
C PHE A 39 2.69 -0.28 16.21
N LYS A 40 3.29 -0.98 17.18
CA LYS A 40 3.03 -0.78 18.62
C LYS A 40 3.13 0.68 19.06
N SER A 41 4.09 1.43 18.48
CA SER A 41 4.35 2.83 18.79
C SER A 41 3.20 3.76 18.40
N PHE A 42 2.40 3.38 17.41
CA PHE A 42 1.27 4.15 16.88
C PHE A 42 -0.09 3.61 17.31
N ARG A 43 -0.14 2.49 18.05
CA ARG A 43 -1.40 1.82 18.41
C ARG A 43 -2.36 2.70 19.23
N SER A 44 -1.82 3.59 20.05
CA SER A 44 -2.61 4.55 20.86
C SER A 44 -3.12 5.74 20.04
N SER A 45 -2.49 6.04 18.90
CA SER A 45 -2.92 7.09 18.00
C SER A 45 -4.17 6.68 17.24
N LEU A 46 -5.06 7.64 16.99
CA LEU A 46 -6.25 7.41 16.17
C LEU A 46 -5.82 6.88 14.79
N ASN A 47 -6.36 5.74 14.38
CA ASN A 47 -6.02 5.06 13.13
C ASN A 47 -4.51 4.97 12.88
N PHE A 48 -3.69 4.65 13.89
CA PHE A 48 -2.24 4.51 13.75
C PHE A 48 -1.53 5.81 13.32
N GLY A 49 -2.10 6.96 13.66
CA GLY A 49 -1.52 8.26 13.30
C GLY A 49 -1.69 8.59 11.82
N LEU A 50 -2.63 7.95 11.11
CA LEU A 50 -3.05 8.42 9.80
C LEU A 50 -3.68 9.82 9.93
N GLY A 51 -3.32 10.72 9.01
CA GLY A 51 -3.79 12.09 9.00
C GLY A 51 -5.31 12.22 8.82
N PHE A 52 -5.84 13.41 9.15
CA PHE A 52 -7.26 13.69 8.97
C PHE A 52 -7.63 13.72 7.49
N VAL A 53 -8.68 12.98 7.15
CA VAL A 53 -9.32 13.08 5.84
C VAL A 53 -10.22 14.32 5.84
N LYS A 54 -9.99 15.23 4.88
CA LYS A 54 -10.77 16.48 4.76
C LYS A 54 -12.24 16.23 4.41
N GLN A 55 -12.53 15.10 3.79
CA GLN A 55 -13.88 14.73 3.38
C GLN A 55 -14.74 14.35 4.61
N PRO A 56 -15.94 14.94 4.77
CA PRO A 56 -16.85 14.58 5.86
C PRO A 56 -17.25 13.09 5.81
N PRO A 57 -17.42 12.42 6.97
CA PRO A 57 -17.76 11.00 7.04
C PRO A 57 -19.01 10.60 6.23
N GLU A 58 -19.98 11.50 6.10
CA GLU A 58 -21.26 11.28 5.41
C GLU A 58 -21.08 11.14 3.89
N THR A 59 -19.99 11.69 3.35
CA THR A 59 -19.66 11.64 1.92
C THR A 59 -18.46 10.76 1.62
N ARG A 60 -17.68 10.39 2.64
CA ARG A 60 -16.51 9.52 2.49
C ARG A 60 -16.96 8.12 2.08
N PRO A 61 -16.42 7.56 0.97
CA PRO A 61 -16.85 6.27 0.46
C PRO A 61 -16.83 5.15 1.52
N PRO A 62 -17.84 4.24 1.54
CA PRO A 62 -17.96 3.20 2.56
C PRO A 62 -16.71 2.34 2.75
N ILE A 63 -15.95 2.08 1.68
CA ILE A 63 -14.71 1.31 1.76
C ILE A 63 -13.70 1.90 2.76
N PHE A 64 -13.65 3.23 2.86
CA PHE A 64 -12.75 3.98 3.74
C PHE A 64 -13.38 4.29 5.11
N SER A 65 -14.71 4.48 5.16
CA SER A 65 -15.42 4.91 6.37
C SER A 65 -15.97 3.76 7.23
N THR A 66 -16.02 2.52 6.71
CA THR A 66 -16.52 1.37 7.47
C THR A 66 -15.65 1.09 8.69
N ASP A 67 -16.27 1.15 9.88
CA ASP A 67 -15.64 0.76 11.14
C ASP A 67 -15.54 -0.77 11.24
N ARG A 68 -14.48 -1.31 10.63
CA ARG A 68 -14.23 -2.76 10.63
C ARG A 68 -13.88 -3.32 12.00
N LYS A 69 -13.53 -2.49 13.00
CA LYS A 69 -13.33 -2.98 14.38
C LYS A 69 -14.64 -3.49 14.95
N LYS A 70 -15.77 -2.83 14.66
CA LYS A 70 -17.12 -3.31 15.02
C LYS A 70 -17.50 -4.62 14.32
N LEU A 71 -16.82 -4.95 13.22
CA LEU A 71 -16.97 -6.19 12.47
C LEU A 71 -15.95 -7.28 12.89
N GLY A 72 -15.19 -7.05 13.97
CA GLY A 72 -14.23 -8.02 14.51
C GLY A 72 -12.82 -7.94 13.93
N SER A 73 -12.53 -6.97 13.07
CA SER A 73 -11.17 -6.78 12.55
C SER A 73 -10.25 -6.19 13.62
N PRO A 74 -9.05 -6.77 13.88
CA PRO A 74 -8.11 -6.20 14.83
C PRO A 74 -7.48 -4.90 14.31
N VAL A 75 -7.37 -4.77 12.98
CA VAL A 75 -6.81 -3.60 12.29
C VAL A 75 -7.95 -2.78 11.64
N PRO A 76 -7.96 -1.43 11.74
CA PRO A 76 -8.89 -0.59 10.99
C PRO A 76 -8.85 -0.86 9.49
N GLY A 77 -9.99 -0.75 8.81
CA GLY A 77 -10.06 -1.02 7.37
C GLY A 77 -9.15 -0.14 6.53
N ASP A 78 -9.11 1.16 6.83
CA ASP A 78 -8.25 2.13 6.13
C ASP A 78 -6.75 1.76 6.24
N VAL A 79 -6.32 1.29 7.42
CA VAL A 79 -4.94 0.84 7.65
C VAL A 79 -4.64 -0.42 6.85
N ALA A 80 -5.53 -1.42 6.91
CA ALA A 80 -5.34 -2.67 6.18
C ALA A 80 -5.33 -2.46 4.65
N LEU A 81 -6.17 -1.57 4.12
CA LEU A 81 -6.18 -1.24 2.70
C LEU A 81 -4.88 -0.56 2.25
N ARG A 82 -4.28 0.28 3.09
CA ARG A 82 -2.97 0.90 2.84
C ARG A 82 -1.84 -0.13 2.90
N ILE A 83 -1.89 -1.05 3.86
CA ILE A 83 -0.94 -2.18 3.94
C ILE A 83 -1.03 -3.01 2.66
N CYS A 84 -2.24 -3.36 2.21
CA CYS A 84 -2.47 -4.06 0.95
C CYS A 84 -1.86 -3.29 -0.23
N ALA A 85 -2.13 -1.99 -0.35
CA ALA A 85 -1.59 -1.18 -1.45
C ALA A 85 -0.05 -1.18 -1.46
N VAL A 86 0.60 -1.06 -0.30
CA VAL A 86 2.08 -1.14 -0.19
C VAL A 86 2.59 -2.53 -0.55
N ARG A 87 1.97 -3.59 -0.02
CA ARG A 87 2.33 -4.99 -0.26
C ARG A 87 2.24 -5.32 -1.75
N GLU A 88 1.10 -5.05 -2.38
CA GLU A 88 0.86 -5.30 -3.80
C GLU A 88 1.82 -4.48 -4.68
N THR A 89 2.10 -3.23 -4.30
CA THR A 89 3.12 -2.42 -4.99
C THR A 89 4.49 -3.11 -4.97
N PHE A 90 4.88 -3.69 -3.84
CA PHE A 90 6.13 -4.44 -3.72
C PHE A 90 6.11 -5.74 -4.54
N GLU A 91 5.03 -6.52 -4.43
CA GLU A 91 4.82 -7.77 -5.18
C GLU A 91 4.92 -7.56 -6.69
N GLU A 92 4.28 -6.50 -7.19
CA GLU A 92 4.13 -6.24 -8.62
C GLU A 92 5.29 -5.46 -9.24
N SER A 93 5.82 -4.46 -8.54
CA SER A 93 6.86 -3.56 -9.10
C SER A 93 8.24 -3.75 -8.48
N GLY A 94 8.34 -4.39 -7.31
CA GLY A 94 9.56 -4.43 -6.51
C GLY A 94 9.88 -3.13 -5.78
N VAL A 95 9.02 -2.10 -5.89
CA VAL A 95 9.16 -0.85 -5.14
C VAL A 95 8.66 -1.08 -3.72
N LEU A 96 9.55 -0.98 -2.74
CA LEU A 96 9.23 -1.15 -1.32
C LEU A 96 9.04 0.21 -0.65
N LEU A 97 7.81 0.52 -0.23
CA LEU A 97 7.48 1.74 0.50
C LEU A 97 7.45 1.47 2.01
N VAL A 98 8.48 1.93 2.70
CA VAL A 98 8.73 1.59 4.11
C VAL A 98 9.20 2.79 4.90
N VAL A 99 9.08 2.67 6.22
CA VAL A 99 9.59 3.60 7.23
C VAL A 99 10.64 2.85 8.04
N THR A 100 11.85 3.41 8.12
CA THR A 100 12.93 2.84 8.96
C THR A 100 12.71 3.14 10.43
N LYS A 101 13.51 2.52 11.32
CA LYS A 101 13.49 2.84 12.76
C LYS A 101 13.80 4.31 13.06
N GLU A 102 14.70 4.90 12.30
CA GLU A 102 15.07 6.31 12.42
C GLU A 102 13.89 7.20 12.01
N GLU A 103 13.24 6.89 10.89
CA GLU A 103 12.07 7.63 10.39
C GLU A 103 10.84 7.44 11.31
N GLU A 104 10.64 6.25 11.88
CA GLU A 104 9.61 5.97 12.88
C GLU A 104 9.72 6.94 14.06
N SER A 105 10.94 7.16 14.57
CA SER A 105 11.19 8.07 15.68
C SER A 105 10.82 9.52 15.33
N ILE A 106 11.10 9.94 14.10
CA ILE A 106 10.73 11.28 13.59
C ILE A 106 9.21 11.42 13.46
N LEU A 107 8.53 10.40 12.93
CA LEU A 107 7.07 10.37 12.80
C LEU A 107 6.37 10.48 14.16
N LEU A 108 6.88 9.79 15.18
CA LEU A 108 6.32 9.85 16.53
C LEU A 108 6.43 11.25 17.12
N ASN A 109 7.57 11.92 16.98
CA ASN A 109 7.78 13.28 17.48
C ASN A 109 6.86 14.29 16.78
N ASN A 110 6.71 14.20 15.45
CA ASN A 110 5.86 15.09 14.68
C ASN A 110 4.37 14.95 15.01
N ASN A 111 3.91 13.72 15.27
CA ASN A 111 2.52 13.46 15.69
C ASN A 111 2.19 14.09 17.06
N ILE A 112 3.18 14.28 17.93
CA ILE A 112 2.99 14.86 19.26
C ILE A 112 2.91 16.39 19.19
N GLU A 113 3.72 17.01 18.34
CA GLU A 113 3.88 18.47 18.36
C GLU A 113 2.89 19.22 17.47
N ASN A 114 2.43 18.63 16.37
CA ASN A 114 1.55 19.31 15.43
C ASN A 114 0.55 18.33 14.83
N ASN A 115 -0.74 18.57 15.09
CA ASN A 115 -1.88 17.90 14.44
C ASN A 115 -1.98 18.16 12.90
N ARG A 116 -0.85 18.53 12.29
CA ARG A 116 -0.63 18.79 10.87
C ARG A 116 0.59 17.96 10.49
N TYR A 117 0.36 16.84 9.80
CA TYR A 117 1.40 16.23 8.98
C TYR A 117 1.84 17.28 7.95
N SER A 118 2.96 17.92 8.23
CA SER A 118 3.73 18.72 7.27
C SER A 118 5.03 17.96 6.99
N GLN A 119 4.90 16.67 6.70
CA GLN A 119 6.00 15.94 6.08
C GLN A 119 6.12 16.46 4.65
N SER A 120 7.35 16.55 4.15
CA SER A 120 7.62 16.68 2.71
C SER A 120 6.61 15.83 1.95
N GLU A 121 5.80 16.42 1.08
CA GLU A 121 4.79 15.70 0.27
C GLU A 121 5.42 14.56 -0.56
N LEU A 122 6.76 14.58 -0.69
CA LEU A 122 7.56 13.60 -1.39
C LEU A 122 8.16 12.57 -0.42
N THR A 123 7.89 11.31 -0.71
CA THR A 123 8.41 10.11 -0.03
C THR A 123 9.73 9.69 -0.68
N ARG A 124 10.72 9.36 0.15
CA ARG A 124 11.98 8.76 -0.33
C ARG A 124 11.86 7.25 -0.34
N ILE A 125 12.48 6.61 -1.33
CA ILE A 125 12.68 5.17 -1.32
C ILE A 125 13.96 4.90 -0.55
N THR A 126 13.86 4.09 0.49
CA THR A 126 14.98 3.74 1.34
C THR A 126 15.53 2.37 0.93
N ASP A 127 16.83 2.32 0.63
CA ASP A 127 17.54 1.08 0.38
C ASP A 127 17.81 0.36 1.72
N LEU A 128 16.81 -0.39 2.21
CA LEU A 128 16.91 -1.14 3.47
C LEU A 128 17.89 -2.31 3.41
N CYS A 129 18.01 -2.93 2.25
CA CYS A 129 18.82 -4.12 2.04
C CYS A 129 19.34 -4.17 0.60
N ASP A 130 20.25 -5.11 0.33
CA ASP A 130 20.76 -5.27 -1.02
C ASP A 130 19.71 -5.82 -1.99
N LYS A 131 19.94 -5.64 -3.30
CA LYS A 131 18.99 -6.04 -4.34
C LYS A 131 18.69 -7.53 -4.36
N SER A 132 19.66 -8.37 -3.99
CA SER A 132 19.50 -9.82 -3.99
C SER A 132 18.62 -10.26 -2.83
N GLU A 133 18.76 -9.62 -1.68
CA GLU A 133 17.91 -9.83 -0.52
C GLU A 133 16.50 -9.33 -0.76
N LEU A 134 16.34 -8.12 -1.33
CA LEU A 134 15.03 -7.57 -1.69
C LEU A 134 14.30 -8.47 -2.70
N ALA A 135 15.02 -9.02 -3.69
CA ALA A 135 14.44 -9.96 -4.64
C ALA A 135 14.00 -11.28 -3.98
N LYS A 136 14.78 -11.81 -3.02
CA LYS A 136 14.37 -12.99 -2.23
C LYS A 136 13.09 -12.71 -1.45
N TRP A 137 13.02 -11.58 -0.77
CA TRP A 137 11.82 -11.19 -0.05
C TRP A 137 10.61 -11.06 -0.95
N ARG A 138 10.77 -10.42 -2.12
CA ARG A 138 9.70 -10.30 -3.10
C ARG A 138 9.16 -11.67 -3.53
N MET A 139 10.05 -12.63 -3.83
CA MET A 139 9.62 -14.00 -4.16
C MET A 139 8.83 -14.65 -3.01
N LEU A 140 9.28 -14.49 -1.77
CA LEU A 140 8.60 -15.04 -0.59
C LEU A 140 7.23 -14.40 -0.37
N VAL A 141 7.10 -13.09 -0.58
CA VAL A 141 5.84 -12.36 -0.45
C VAL A 141 4.86 -12.76 -1.56
N ASN A 142 5.33 -12.87 -2.81
CA ASN A 142 4.53 -13.38 -3.93
C ASN A 142 4.01 -14.82 -3.68
N GLU A 143 4.78 -15.66 -3.00
CA GLU A 143 4.36 -17.02 -2.63
C GLU A 143 3.32 -17.02 -1.50
N ASN A 144 3.48 -16.12 -0.53
CA ASN A 144 2.57 -15.98 0.61
C ASN A 144 2.58 -14.55 1.16
N PRO A 145 1.47 -13.78 1.04
CA PRO A 145 1.35 -12.42 1.56
C PRO A 145 1.71 -12.26 3.05
N CYS A 146 1.56 -13.30 3.86
CA CYS A 146 2.00 -13.28 5.27
C CYS A 146 3.51 -13.03 5.44
N ASN A 147 4.32 -13.37 4.44
CA ASN A 147 5.76 -13.09 4.46
C ASN A 147 6.05 -11.59 4.43
N PHE A 148 5.10 -10.73 4.05
CA PHE A 148 5.30 -9.28 4.09
C PHE A 148 5.44 -8.77 5.54
N ILE A 149 4.61 -9.28 6.46
CA ILE A 149 4.74 -9.01 7.91
C ILE A 149 6.10 -9.48 8.41
N ARG A 150 6.50 -10.70 8.00
CA ARG A 150 7.78 -11.30 8.39
C ARG A 150 8.95 -10.46 7.90
N MET A 151 8.92 -10.02 6.63
CA MET A 151 9.92 -9.15 6.05
C MET A 151 10.04 -7.84 6.84
N CYS A 152 8.94 -7.14 7.11
CA CYS A 152 8.95 -5.92 7.90
C CYS A 152 9.57 -6.13 9.29
N ARG A 153 9.31 -7.28 9.92
CA ARG A 153 9.91 -7.64 11.21
C ARG A 153 11.42 -7.89 11.10
N GLU A 154 11.87 -8.63 10.10
CA GLU A 154 13.29 -8.99 9.92
C GLU A 154 14.14 -7.82 9.42
N LEU A 155 13.59 -6.94 8.58
CA LEU A 155 14.24 -5.73 8.09
C LEU A 155 14.04 -4.51 9.02
N GLU A 156 13.43 -4.73 10.19
CA GLU A 156 13.13 -3.70 11.20
C GLU A 156 12.46 -2.44 10.64
N CYS A 157 11.51 -2.61 9.73
CA CYS A 157 10.80 -1.53 9.07
C CYS A 157 9.28 -1.66 9.20
N LEU A 158 8.57 -0.58 8.90
CA LEU A 158 7.11 -0.54 8.83
C LEU A 158 6.68 -0.24 7.40
N PRO A 159 5.57 -0.80 6.88
CA PRO A 159 5.05 -0.33 5.60
C PRO A 159 4.62 1.14 5.75
N ASN A 160 5.01 1.98 4.79
CA ASN A 160 4.79 3.43 4.87
C ASN A 160 3.34 3.81 4.52
N ILE A 161 2.41 3.46 5.41
CA ILE A 161 0.98 3.74 5.24
C ILE A 161 0.64 5.23 5.27
N TRP A 162 1.52 6.05 5.85
CA TRP A 162 1.37 7.51 5.99
C TRP A 162 1.71 8.27 4.72
N ALA A 163 2.55 7.69 3.84
CA ALA A 163 2.86 8.23 2.52
C ALA A 163 1.69 8.11 1.52
N LEU A 164 0.68 7.30 1.82
CA LEU A 164 -0.48 7.12 0.95
C LEU A 164 -1.54 8.20 1.21
N HIS A 165 -2.09 8.79 0.15
CA HIS A 165 -3.20 9.73 0.22
C HIS A 165 -4.40 9.16 -0.50
N GLU A 166 -5.59 9.20 0.12
CA GLU A 166 -6.83 8.79 -0.56
C GLU A 166 -7.04 9.61 -1.82
N TRP A 167 -7.20 8.93 -2.96
CA TRP A 167 -7.47 9.57 -4.24
C TRP A 167 -8.89 9.30 -4.73
N GLY A 168 -9.36 8.06 -4.60
CA GLY A 168 -10.69 7.70 -5.07
C GLY A 168 -11.13 6.31 -4.68
N ASN A 169 -12.39 6.02 -4.95
CA ASN A 169 -12.98 4.70 -4.82
C ASN A 169 -13.77 4.38 -6.09
N TRP A 170 -13.60 3.16 -6.62
CA TRP A 170 -14.35 2.67 -7.76
C TRP A 170 -14.99 1.33 -7.45
N LEU A 171 -16.32 1.33 -7.42
CA LEU A 171 -17.10 0.11 -7.39
C LEU A 171 -17.51 -0.26 -8.82
N THR A 172 -17.09 -1.44 -9.27
CA THR A 172 -17.38 -1.94 -10.63
C THR A 172 -18.91 -1.92 -10.88
N PRO A 173 -19.40 -1.21 -11.92
CA PRO A 173 -20.83 -1.10 -12.22
C PRO A 173 -21.51 -2.46 -12.45
N THR A 174 -22.81 -2.54 -12.14
CA THR A 174 -23.63 -3.70 -12.49
C THR A 174 -24.07 -3.63 -13.96
N GLY A 175 -24.09 -4.77 -14.66
CA GLY A 175 -24.82 -4.92 -15.94
C GLY A 175 -24.09 -4.57 -17.24
N VAL A 176 -22.90 -3.94 -17.23
CA VAL A 176 -22.20 -3.58 -18.48
C VAL A 176 -21.38 -4.75 -19.06
N TYR A 177 -20.94 -5.69 -18.23
CA TYR A 177 -20.17 -6.87 -18.62
C TYR A 177 -20.69 -8.09 -17.85
N GLY A 178 -21.55 -8.91 -18.47
CA GLY A 178 -22.14 -10.09 -17.83
C GLY A 178 -21.10 -11.01 -17.17
N LYS A 179 -21.48 -11.72 -16.09
CA LYS A 179 -20.67 -12.72 -15.35
C LYS A 179 -19.23 -12.34 -14.94
N GLN A 180 -18.75 -11.11 -15.15
CA GLN A 180 -17.41 -10.70 -14.74
C GLN A 180 -17.35 -10.35 -13.25
N ARG A 181 -16.19 -10.65 -12.64
CA ARG A 181 -15.90 -10.37 -11.23
C ARG A 181 -15.97 -8.86 -10.98
N ARG A 182 -16.66 -8.47 -9.89
CA ARG A 182 -16.77 -7.07 -9.47
C ARG A 182 -15.74 -6.78 -8.38
N TYR A 183 -15.21 -5.58 -8.41
CA TYR A 183 -14.25 -5.07 -7.44
C TYR A 183 -14.76 -3.75 -6.84
N ASP A 184 -14.50 -3.59 -5.55
CA ASP A 184 -14.62 -2.33 -4.81
C ASP A 184 -13.19 -1.88 -4.51
N THR A 185 -12.67 -0.95 -5.31
CA THR A 185 -11.24 -0.60 -5.33
C THR A 185 -11.01 0.72 -4.62
N ALA A 186 -10.09 0.73 -3.66
CA ALA A 186 -9.56 1.94 -3.04
C ALA A 186 -8.30 2.37 -3.79
N PHE A 187 -8.24 3.63 -4.22
CA PHE A 187 -7.06 4.20 -4.86
C PHE A 187 -6.34 5.16 -3.93
N TYR A 188 -5.01 5.03 -3.93
CA TYR A 188 -4.11 5.90 -3.19
C TYR A 188 -3.11 6.57 -4.13
N ILE A 189 -2.66 7.77 -3.76
CA ILE A 189 -1.52 8.46 -4.37
C ILE A 189 -0.37 8.46 -3.38
N CYS A 190 0.83 8.14 -3.88
CA CYS A 190 2.09 8.33 -3.20
C CYS A 190 3.01 9.13 -4.13
N CYS A 191 3.50 10.28 -3.69
CA CYS A 191 4.44 11.08 -4.46
C CYS A 191 5.86 10.72 -4.02
N LEU A 192 6.72 10.35 -4.95
CA LEU A 192 8.10 9.99 -4.68
C LEU A 192 9.03 11.16 -5.00
N GLN A 193 10.09 11.35 -4.20
CA GLN A 193 11.08 12.39 -4.45
C GLN A 193 11.89 12.10 -5.73
N GLU A 194 12.12 10.82 -6.01
CA GLU A 194 12.92 10.37 -7.14
C GLU A 194 12.22 9.19 -7.80
N THR A 195 12.45 9.03 -9.11
CA THR A 195 11.97 7.87 -9.86
C THR A 195 12.62 6.61 -9.28
N PRO A 196 11.86 5.57 -8.91
CA PRO A 196 12.42 4.36 -8.32
C PRO A 196 13.55 3.81 -9.20
N PRO A 197 14.76 3.60 -8.65
CA PRO A 197 15.90 3.18 -9.45
C PRO A 197 15.70 1.78 -10.04
N HIS A 198 14.85 0.96 -9.40
CA HIS A 198 14.59 -0.42 -9.75
C HIS A 198 13.09 -0.72 -9.72
N THR A 199 12.49 -0.84 -10.91
CA THR A 199 11.25 -1.61 -11.07
C THR A 199 11.64 -2.95 -11.68
N LEU A 200 11.48 -4.03 -10.91
CA LEU A 200 11.90 -5.36 -11.35
C LEU A 200 10.72 -5.99 -12.12
N GLN A 201 10.94 -6.29 -13.41
CA GLN A 201 9.98 -7.05 -14.20
C GLN A 201 10.03 -8.52 -13.74
N ASP A 202 8.92 -9.06 -13.22
CA ASP A 202 8.86 -10.49 -12.83
C ASP A 202 8.58 -11.41 -14.04
N GLN A 203 8.38 -10.87 -15.25
CA GLN A 203 8.06 -11.58 -16.51
C GLN A 203 6.85 -12.54 -16.48
N LYS A 204 6.23 -12.78 -15.32
CA LYS A 204 5.06 -13.64 -15.11
C LYS A 204 3.77 -12.83 -15.15
N GLU A 205 3.70 -11.77 -14.36
CA GLU A 205 2.50 -10.94 -14.29
C GLU A 205 2.68 -9.55 -14.88
N ILE A 206 3.88 -8.98 -14.98
CA ILE A 206 4.10 -7.63 -15.54
C ILE A 206 5.18 -7.64 -16.60
N VAL A 207 4.85 -7.07 -17.76
CA VAL A 207 5.64 -7.14 -19.00
C VAL A 207 6.30 -5.80 -19.35
N HIS A 208 5.76 -4.68 -18.84
CA HIS A 208 6.27 -3.34 -19.15
C HIS A 208 5.95 -2.36 -18.04
N PHE A 209 6.92 -1.51 -17.69
CA PHE A 209 6.68 -0.30 -16.90
C PHE A 209 6.74 0.90 -17.84
N LYS A 210 5.84 1.86 -17.64
CA LYS A 210 5.90 3.14 -18.35
C LYS A 210 5.80 4.26 -17.35
N VAL A 211 6.73 5.19 -17.46
CA VAL A 211 6.65 6.48 -16.81
C VAL A 211 6.11 7.46 -17.84
N ILE A 212 4.92 8.02 -17.59
CA ILE A 212 4.27 9.00 -18.48
C ILE A 212 4.43 10.40 -17.86
N PRO A 213 4.90 11.40 -18.62
CA PRO A 213 5.10 12.78 -18.14
C PRO A 213 3.80 13.55 -17.85
#